data_AF-A0A352AMG2-F1
#
_entry.id   AF-A0A352AMG2-F1
#
_cell.length_a   1.000
_cell.length_b   1.000
_cell.length_c   1.000
_cell.angle_alpha   90.00
_cell.angle_beta   90.00
_cell.angle_gamma   90.00
#
_symmetry.space_group_name_H-M   'P 1'
#
loop_
_entity.id
_entity.type
_entity.pdbx_description
1 polymer ?
#
loop_
_entity_poly.entity_id
_entity_poly.type
_entity_poly.pdbx_seq_one_letter_code
_entity_poly.pdbx_strand_id
1 'polypeptide(L)'
;IDKYIGDGIMALFSGSADDAINAGIAMLQQLADYNQHRHIAGYAPIKIGIGINTGSLMLGTVGGKHRMDGTVVSDAVNLAARLESLTKEYQVPILITHYTLARLQSPTEYNIRFISRAQVKGKSKAVAVFEVFDGDEPQVKEGKLATKTIFEEGLFLYHQQVTKQAAQRFEEVLSLNPQDTVAQIYQSRCDLKR
;
A
#
# COMPACT_ATOMS: atom_id res chain seq x y z
N ILE A 1 -1.60 -4.55 -19.13
CA ILE A 1 -0.46 -5.25 -18.49
C ILE A 1 0.76 -5.01 -19.35
N ASP A 2 1.86 -4.51 -18.77
CA ASP A 2 3.11 -4.26 -19.51
C ASP A 2 4.00 -5.51 -19.52
N LYS A 3 4.21 -6.14 -18.35
CA LYS A 3 4.98 -7.38 -18.23
C LYS A 3 4.69 -8.17 -16.96
N TYR A 4 5.08 -9.44 -16.97
CA TYR A 4 5.17 -10.31 -15.80
C TYR A 4 6.60 -10.28 -15.24
N ILE A 5 6.75 -10.19 -13.92
CA ILE A 5 8.04 -10.15 -13.22
C ILE A 5 7.99 -11.16 -12.08
N GLY A 6 8.48 -12.38 -12.32
CA GLY A 6 8.34 -13.48 -11.37
C GLY A 6 6.86 -13.89 -11.21
N ASP A 7 6.36 -13.83 -9.98
CA ASP A 7 4.95 -14.00 -9.61
C ASP A 7 4.15 -12.68 -9.65
N GLY A 8 4.81 -11.54 -9.91
CA GLY A 8 4.22 -10.22 -9.97
C GLY A 8 3.79 -9.80 -11.38
N ILE A 9 2.85 -8.86 -11.43
CA ILE A 9 2.39 -8.20 -12.66
C ILE A 9 2.75 -6.72 -12.59
N MET A 10 3.33 -6.19 -13.67
CA MET A 10 3.52 -4.76 -13.85
C MET A 10 2.48 -4.23 -14.83
N ALA A 11 1.71 -3.24 -14.40
CA ALA A 11 0.74 -2.53 -15.22
C ALA A 11 1.09 -1.03 -15.26
N LEU A 12 1.07 -0.47 -16.48
CA LEU A 12 1.20 0.96 -16.70
C LEU A 12 -0.19 1.52 -17.03
N PHE A 13 -0.52 2.64 -16.40
CA PHE A 13 -1.75 3.38 -16.64
C PHE A 13 -1.37 4.72 -17.25
N SER A 14 -1.76 4.95 -18.50
CA SER A 14 -1.58 6.24 -19.19
C SER A 14 -2.69 7.25 -18.87
N GLY A 15 -3.75 6.78 -18.21
CA GLY A 15 -4.90 7.58 -17.79
C GLY A 15 -4.68 8.25 -16.44
N SER A 16 -5.72 8.21 -15.59
CA SER A 16 -5.73 8.85 -14.28
C SER A 16 -5.06 7.97 -13.22
N ALA A 17 -4.70 8.58 -12.08
CA ALA A 17 -4.28 7.82 -10.90
C ALA A 17 -5.44 6.96 -10.35
N ASP A 18 -6.67 7.45 -10.51
CA ASP A 18 -7.91 6.76 -10.15
C ASP A 18 -8.04 5.42 -10.87
N ASP A 19 -7.69 5.34 -12.16
CA ASP A 19 -7.74 4.09 -12.94
C ASP A 19 -6.87 2.99 -12.30
N ALA A 20 -5.69 3.35 -11.82
CA ALA A 20 -4.77 2.42 -11.16
C ALA A 20 -5.29 1.96 -9.79
N ILE A 21 -5.86 2.88 -9.00
CA ILE A 21 -6.45 2.55 -7.70
C ILE A 21 -7.69 1.66 -7.88
N ASN A 22 -8.60 2.02 -8.77
CA ASN A 22 -9.81 1.27 -9.06
C ASN A 22 -9.50 -0.12 -9.59
N ALA A 23 -8.48 -0.27 -10.45
CA ALA A 23 -8.00 -1.57 -10.87
C ALA A 23 -7.49 -2.41 -9.69
N GLY A 24 -6.73 -1.81 -8.77
CA GLY A 24 -6.25 -2.50 -7.56
C GLY A 24 -7.38 -2.95 -6.64
N ILE A 25 -8.39 -2.09 -6.42
CA ILE A 25 -9.57 -2.42 -5.62
C ILE A 25 -10.35 -3.58 -6.28
N ALA A 26 -10.61 -3.50 -7.58
CA ALA A 26 -11.31 -4.55 -8.32
C ALA A 26 -10.56 -5.88 -8.29
N MET A 27 -9.22 -5.87 -8.35
CA MET A 27 -8.40 -7.07 -8.20
C MET A 27 -8.58 -7.74 -6.84
N LEU A 28 -8.68 -6.97 -5.75
CA LEU A 28 -8.90 -7.52 -4.41
C LEU A 28 -10.31 -8.10 -4.26
N GLN A 29 -11.32 -7.43 -4.80
CA GLN A 29 -12.70 -7.92 -4.80
C GLN A 29 -12.80 -9.26 -5.54
N GLN A 30 -12.22 -9.34 -6.74
CA GLN A 30 -12.18 -10.59 -7.51
C GLN A 30 -11.37 -11.68 -6.81
N LEU A 31 -10.30 -11.32 -6.09
CA LEU A 31 -9.50 -12.26 -5.32
C LEU A 31 -10.27 -12.82 -4.13
N ALA A 32 -11.11 -12.00 -3.46
CA ALA A 32 -11.97 -12.46 -2.37
C ALA A 32 -12.94 -13.55 -2.87
N ASP A 33 -13.61 -13.31 -4.01
CA ASP A 33 -14.50 -14.29 -4.64
C ASP A 33 -13.75 -15.57 -5.05
N TYR A 34 -12.54 -15.42 -5.58
CA TYR A 34 -11.70 -16.57 -5.92
C TYR A 34 -11.29 -17.37 -4.67
N ASN A 35 -10.96 -16.69 -3.57
CA ASN A 35 -10.58 -17.33 -2.31
C ASN A 35 -11.75 -18.08 -1.65
N GLN A 36 -12.99 -17.65 -1.86
CA GLN A 36 -14.17 -18.42 -1.43
C GLN A 36 -14.19 -19.80 -2.09
N HIS A 37 -13.98 -19.87 -3.41
CA HIS A 37 -13.89 -21.15 -4.12
C HIS A 37 -12.70 -21.99 -3.66
N ARG A 38 -11.53 -21.38 -3.41
CA ARG A 38 -10.37 -22.07 -2.87
C ARG A 38 -10.65 -22.69 -1.51
N HIS A 39 -11.32 -21.96 -0.63
CA HIS A 39 -11.69 -22.43 0.70
C HIS A 39 -12.62 -23.66 0.62
N ILE A 40 -13.65 -23.62 -0.24
CA ILE A 40 -14.55 -24.76 -0.48
C ILE A 40 -13.77 -26.00 -0.98
N ALA A 41 -12.75 -25.78 -1.81
CA ALA A 41 -11.89 -26.83 -2.33
C ALA A 41 -10.76 -27.26 -1.36
N GLY A 42 -10.71 -26.74 -0.14
CA GLY A 42 -9.70 -27.08 0.88
C GLY A 42 -8.31 -26.46 0.65
N TYR A 43 -8.20 -25.48 -0.24
CA TYR A 43 -6.95 -24.77 -0.49
C TYR A 43 -6.82 -23.52 0.38
N ALA A 44 -5.58 -23.19 0.76
CA ALA A 44 -5.26 -21.93 1.42
C ALA A 44 -5.61 -20.71 0.54
N PRO A 45 -6.06 -19.59 1.14
CA PRO A 45 -6.34 -18.36 0.41
C PRO A 45 -5.06 -17.74 -0.14
N ILE A 46 -5.17 -17.09 -1.28
CA ILE A 46 -4.11 -16.30 -1.90
C ILE A 46 -4.20 -14.86 -1.38
N LYS A 47 -3.05 -14.26 -1.10
CA LYS A 47 -2.92 -12.83 -0.78
C LYS A 47 -2.07 -12.15 -1.85
N ILE A 48 -2.42 -10.93 -2.22
CA ILE A 48 -1.64 -10.10 -3.13
C ILE A 48 -1.33 -8.75 -2.48
N GLY A 49 -0.19 -8.19 -2.86
CA GLY A 49 0.21 -6.83 -2.53
C GLY A 49 0.23 -5.97 -3.78
N ILE A 50 -0.27 -4.73 -3.68
CA ILE A 50 -0.35 -3.79 -4.80
C ILE A 50 0.35 -2.50 -4.39
N GLY A 51 1.46 -2.19 -5.06
CA GLY A 51 2.19 -0.94 -4.92
C GLY A 51 1.92 -0.01 -6.09
N ILE A 52 1.39 1.18 -5.83
CA ILE A 52 1.03 2.15 -6.86
C ILE A 52 1.84 3.44 -6.68
N ASN A 53 2.46 3.89 -7.76
CA ASN A 53 3.17 5.15 -7.79
C ASN A 53 2.94 5.89 -9.10
N THR A 54 2.82 7.22 -9.01
CA THR A 54 2.73 8.11 -10.17
C THR A 54 4.04 8.87 -10.34
N GLY A 55 4.57 8.90 -11.55
CA GLY A 55 5.80 9.61 -11.84
C GLY A 55 6.17 9.55 -13.32
N SER A 56 7.14 10.36 -13.71
CA SER A 56 7.64 10.38 -15.08
C SER A 56 8.32 9.07 -15.45
N LEU A 57 8.09 8.64 -16.69
CA LEU A 57 8.67 7.47 -17.28
C LEU A 57 9.44 7.89 -18.54
N MET A 58 10.68 7.42 -18.70
CA MET A 58 11.29 7.36 -20.02
C MET A 58 11.04 5.96 -20.59
N LEU A 59 10.30 5.91 -21.68
CA LEU A 59 10.10 4.68 -22.44
C LEU A 59 11.17 4.66 -23.55
N GLY A 60 12.17 3.80 -23.40
CA GLY A 60 13.22 3.60 -24.39
C GLY A 60 13.37 2.13 -24.73
N THR A 61 13.70 1.83 -25.99
CA THR A 61 14.15 0.48 -26.37
C THR A 61 15.57 0.28 -25.84
N VAL A 62 15.73 -0.63 -24.88
CA VAL A 62 17.05 -1.03 -24.37
C VAL A 62 17.32 -2.44 -24.89
N GLY A 63 18.19 -2.56 -25.91
CA GLY A 63 18.52 -3.84 -26.51
C GLY A 63 19.52 -3.73 -27.67
N GLY A 64 20.48 -4.65 -27.74
CA GLY A 64 21.35 -4.83 -28.92
C GLY A 64 20.63 -5.57 -30.06
N LYS A 65 21.20 -5.55 -31.27
CA LYS A 65 20.63 -6.05 -32.55
C LYS A 65 19.87 -7.39 -32.55
N HIS A 66 19.98 -8.23 -31.51
CA HIS A 66 19.35 -9.54 -31.41
C HIS A 66 18.34 -9.73 -30.27
N ARG A 67 18.06 -8.71 -29.45
CA ARG A 67 17.02 -8.79 -28.40
C ARG A 67 16.53 -7.39 -28.04
N MET A 68 15.30 -7.05 -28.45
CA MET A 68 14.63 -5.83 -28.03
C MET A 68 13.61 -6.18 -26.93
N ASP A 69 14.04 -6.12 -25.67
CA ASP A 69 13.13 -6.17 -24.54
C ASP A 69 12.84 -4.73 -24.09
N GLY A 70 11.58 -4.30 -24.20
CA GLY A 70 11.15 -2.99 -23.70
C GLY A 70 11.36 -2.91 -22.20
N THR A 71 12.49 -2.37 -21.76
CA THR A 71 12.80 -2.26 -20.34
C THR A 71 12.37 -0.89 -19.87
N VAL A 72 11.21 -0.86 -19.20
CA VAL A 72 10.73 0.30 -18.47
C VAL A 72 11.61 0.50 -17.22
N VAL A 73 12.76 1.15 -17.39
CA VAL A 73 13.65 1.51 -16.27
C VAL A 73 13.37 2.95 -15.89
N SER A 74 12.56 3.17 -14.86
CA SER A 74 12.35 4.48 -14.26
C SER A 74 12.32 4.35 -12.74
N ASP A 75 12.85 5.36 -12.05
CA ASP A 75 12.67 5.56 -10.62
C ASP A 75 11.21 5.40 -10.18
N ALA A 76 10.26 5.78 -11.04
CA ALA A 76 8.83 5.65 -10.76
C ALA A 76 8.37 4.19 -10.65
N VAL A 77 8.91 3.30 -11.50
CA VAL A 77 8.62 1.86 -11.48
C VAL A 77 9.29 1.19 -10.29
N ASN A 78 10.55 1.53 -10.03
CA ASN A 78 11.28 1.01 -8.87
C ASN A 78 10.58 1.39 -7.54
N LEU A 79 10.00 2.61 -7.48
CA LEU A 79 9.24 3.04 -6.33
C LEU A 79 7.92 2.26 -6.17
N ALA A 80 7.19 2.00 -7.27
CA ALA A 80 5.98 1.17 -7.24
C ALA A 80 6.28 -0.26 -6.75
N ALA A 81 7.31 -0.90 -7.30
CA ALA A 81 7.75 -2.24 -6.86
C ALA A 81 8.16 -2.26 -5.39
N ARG A 82 8.83 -1.21 -4.91
CA ARG A 82 9.16 -1.10 -3.49
C ARG A 82 7.92 -0.95 -2.60
N LEU A 83 6.91 -0.20 -3.05
CA LEU A 83 5.64 -0.10 -2.34
C LEU A 83 4.94 -1.46 -2.28
N GLU A 84 4.94 -2.23 -3.37
CA GLU A 84 4.44 -3.61 -3.35
C GLU A 84 5.18 -4.41 -2.28
N SER A 85 6.50 -4.34 -2.20
CA SER A 85 7.24 -5.08 -1.17
C SER A 85 6.90 -4.62 0.25
N LEU A 86 6.64 -3.32 0.45
CA LEU A 86 6.19 -2.76 1.74
C LEU A 86 4.80 -3.25 2.17
N THR A 87 3.94 -3.67 1.22
CA THR A 87 2.63 -4.28 1.57
C THR A 87 2.81 -5.49 2.46
N LYS A 88 3.89 -6.26 2.27
CA LYS A 88 4.20 -7.46 3.08
C LYS A 88 4.66 -7.09 4.48
N GLU A 89 5.43 -6.01 4.62
CA GLU A 89 5.88 -5.51 5.92
C GLU A 89 4.71 -5.00 6.76
N TYR A 90 3.84 -4.18 6.15
CA TYR A 90 2.68 -3.60 6.84
C TYR A 90 1.46 -4.53 6.86
N GLN A 91 1.49 -5.63 6.10
CA GLN A 91 0.38 -6.58 5.91
C GLN A 91 -0.92 -5.89 5.46
N VAL A 92 -0.81 -4.96 4.49
CA VAL A 92 -1.92 -4.22 3.90
C VAL A 92 -1.93 -4.40 2.40
N PRO A 93 -3.07 -4.53 1.72
CA PRO A 93 -3.07 -5.02 0.34
C PRO A 93 -2.75 -3.93 -0.69
N ILE A 94 -3.03 -2.64 -0.43
CA ILE A 94 -2.72 -1.55 -1.37
C ILE A 94 -1.96 -0.44 -0.66
N LEU A 95 -0.80 -0.08 -1.22
CA LEU A 95 -0.05 1.11 -0.84
C LEU A 95 0.11 2.05 -2.03
N ILE A 96 -0.12 3.34 -1.79
CA ILE A 96 0.09 4.43 -2.75
C ILE A 96 1.12 5.43 -2.22
N THR A 97 1.82 6.13 -3.10
CA THR A 97 2.66 7.27 -2.72
C THR A 97 1.85 8.57 -2.64
N HIS A 98 2.37 9.58 -1.95
CA HIS A 98 1.84 10.95 -2.05
C HIS A 98 1.80 11.49 -3.49
N TYR A 99 2.64 10.99 -4.41
CA TYR A 99 2.58 11.40 -5.81
C TYR A 99 1.31 10.89 -6.49
N THR A 100 0.88 9.68 -6.17
CA THR A 100 -0.40 9.12 -6.64
C THR A 100 -1.56 9.84 -5.98
N LEU A 101 -1.52 10.03 -4.66
CA LEU A 101 -2.55 10.76 -3.92
C LEU A 101 -2.80 12.17 -4.48
N ALA A 102 -1.73 12.90 -4.81
CA ALA A 102 -1.82 14.25 -5.38
C ALA A 102 -2.36 14.30 -6.82
N ARG A 103 -2.56 13.14 -7.46
CA ARG A 103 -3.05 13.02 -8.85
C ARG A 103 -4.44 12.41 -8.93
N LEU A 104 -5.07 12.09 -7.80
CA LEU A 104 -6.46 11.67 -7.75
C LEU A 104 -7.39 12.84 -8.03
N GLN A 105 -8.45 12.57 -8.76
CA GLN A 105 -9.47 13.57 -9.09
C GLN A 105 -10.34 13.90 -7.87
N SER A 106 -10.78 12.87 -7.15
CA SER A 106 -11.61 12.98 -5.94
C SER A 106 -11.00 12.16 -4.79
N PRO A 107 -9.91 12.61 -4.14
CA PRO A 107 -9.27 11.86 -3.05
C PRO A 107 -10.21 11.48 -1.89
N THR A 108 -11.27 12.27 -1.66
CA THR A 108 -12.27 12.06 -0.61
C THR A 108 -13.24 10.92 -0.89
N GLU A 109 -13.30 10.41 -2.13
CA GLU A 109 -14.12 9.25 -2.49
C GLU A 109 -13.45 7.92 -2.09
N TYR A 110 -12.17 7.96 -1.75
CA TYR A 110 -11.40 6.80 -1.32
C TYR A 110 -11.17 6.82 0.19
N ASN A 111 -11.10 5.62 0.76
CA ASN A 111 -10.74 5.40 2.14
C ASN A 111 -9.22 5.24 2.24
N ILE A 112 -8.56 6.34 2.60
CA ILE A 112 -7.11 6.47 2.60
C ILE A 112 -6.62 6.89 3.98
N ARG A 113 -5.54 6.28 4.46
CA ARG A 113 -4.84 6.71 5.68
C ARG A 113 -3.34 6.71 5.51
N PHE A 114 -2.66 7.63 6.18
CA PHE A 114 -1.19 7.69 6.17
C PHE A 114 -0.59 6.51 6.95
N ILE A 115 0.48 5.91 6.44
CA ILE A 115 1.11 4.72 7.07
C ILE A 115 2.54 4.98 7.50
N SER A 116 3.38 5.53 6.61
CA SER A 116 4.78 5.81 6.93
C SER A 116 5.44 6.74 5.92
N ARG A 117 6.71 7.05 6.16
CA ARG A 117 7.60 7.64 5.16
C ARG A 117 8.66 6.62 4.76
N ALA A 118 8.71 6.26 3.48
CA ALA A 118 9.73 5.40 2.92
C ALA A 118 10.91 6.25 2.41
N GLN A 119 12.13 6.00 2.87
CA GLN A 119 13.32 6.60 2.27
C GLN A 119 13.66 5.92 0.95
N VAL A 120 13.69 6.67 -0.15
CA VAL A 120 14.12 6.15 -1.45
C VAL A 120 15.63 6.27 -1.57
N LYS A 121 16.32 5.15 -1.82
CA LYS A 121 17.78 5.12 -1.98
C LYS A 121 18.17 6.07 -3.11
N GLY A 122 19.06 7.03 -2.83
CA GLY A 122 19.48 8.05 -3.81
C GLY A 122 18.60 9.30 -3.88
N LYS A 123 17.52 9.43 -3.08
CA LYS A 123 16.73 10.67 -2.96
C LYS A 123 16.82 11.24 -1.56
N SER A 124 16.98 12.57 -1.47
CA SER A 124 17.10 13.29 -0.19
C SER A 124 15.78 13.43 0.57
N LYS A 125 14.63 13.33 -0.11
CA LYS A 125 13.30 13.47 0.50
C LYS A 125 12.62 12.13 0.66
N ALA A 126 12.14 11.86 1.88
CA ALA A 126 11.34 10.67 2.15
C ALA A 126 9.97 10.76 1.46
N VAL A 127 9.52 9.65 0.88
CA VAL A 127 8.22 9.55 0.20
C VAL A 127 7.18 9.15 1.23
N ALA A 128 6.13 9.97 1.39
CA ALA A 128 4.98 9.59 2.20
C ALA A 128 4.18 8.48 1.49
N VAL A 129 3.79 7.47 2.27
CA VAL A 129 3.10 6.26 1.85
C VAL A 129 1.76 6.19 2.58
N PHE A 130 0.72 5.88 1.83
CA PHE A 130 -0.65 5.77 2.31
C PHE A 130 -1.21 4.40 1.94
N GLU A 131 -2.08 3.90 2.79
CA GLU A 131 -2.90 2.73 2.50
C GLU A 131 -4.21 3.18 1.87
N VAL A 132 -4.65 2.46 0.84
CA VAL A 132 -6.02 2.52 0.32
C VAL A 132 -6.70 1.23 0.75
N PHE A 133 -7.73 1.33 1.59
CA PHE A 133 -8.37 0.16 2.20
C PHE A 133 -9.81 -0.05 1.71
N ASP A 134 -10.13 0.46 0.52
CA ASP A 134 -11.44 0.28 -0.13
C ASP A 134 -11.72 -1.15 -0.58
N GLY A 135 -10.67 -1.91 -0.90
CA GLY A 135 -10.74 -3.31 -1.32
C GLY A 135 -10.62 -4.32 -0.18
N ASP A 136 -10.59 -3.86 1.07
CA ASP A 136 -10.63 -4.75 2.24
C ASP A 136 -12.00 -5.39 2.41
N GLU A 137 -12.06 -6.52 3.12
CA GLU A 137 -13.32 -7.11 3.56
C GLU A 137 -14.14 -6.10 4.40
N PRO A 138 -15.49 -6.10 4.32
CA PRO A 138 -16.32 -5.08 4.96
C PRO A 138 -16.00 -4.86 6.45
N GLN A 139 -15.82 -5.93 7.22
CA GLN A 139 -15.50 -5.85 8.65
C GLN A 139 -14.14 -5.19 8.92
N VAL A 140 -13.13 -5.48 8.08
CA VAL A 140 -11.80 -4.88 8.20
C VAL A 140 -11.86 -3.39 7.84
N LYS A 141 -12.56 -3.05 6.77
CA LYS A 141 -12.79 -1.67 6.33
C LYS A 141 -13.50 -0.85 7.41
N GLU A 142 -14.58 -1.37 7.97
CA GLU A 142 -15.34 -0.72 9.05
C GLU A 142 -14.50 -0.50 10.30
N GLY A 143 -13.71 -1.50 10.71
CA GLY A 143 -12.78 -1.37 11.85
C GLY A 143 -11.73 -0.27 11.63
N LYS A 144 -11.17 -0.18 10.41
CA LYS A 144 -10.23 0.89 10.04
C LYS A 144 -10.91 2.26 10.01
N LEU A 145 -12.14 2.36 9.52
CA LEU A 145 -12.91 3.61 9.53
C LEU A 145 -13.18 4.09 10.96
N ALA A 146 -13.65 3.20 11.83
CA ALA A 146 -14.00 3.52 13.21
C ALA A 146 -12.80 4.01 14.03
N THR A 147 -11.60 3.54 13.70
CA THR A 147 -10.36 3.84 14.44
C THR A 147 -9.43 4.82 13.73
N LYS A 148 -9.77 5.28 12.52
CA LYS A 148 -8.88 6.06 11.65
C LYS A 148 -8.26 7.27 12.32
N THR A 149 -9.08 8.09 12.98
CA THR A 149 -8.60 9.33 13.64
C THR A 149 -7.62 9.02 14.77
N ILE A 150 -7.94 8.04 15.62
CA ILE A 150 -7.10 7.62 16.75
C ILE A 150 -5.77 7.07 16.24
N PHE A 151 -5.82 6.30 15.16
CA PHE A 151 -4.64 5.75 14.49
C PHE A 151 -3.73 6.86 13.93
N GLU A 152 -4.30 7.86 13.25
CA GLU A 152 -3.54 8.99 12.69
C GLU A 152 -2.93 9.88 13.79
N GLU A 153 -3.64 10.09 14.91
CA GLU A 153 -3.10 10.74 16.11
C GLU A 153 -1.91 9.95 16.70
N GLY A 154 -2.04 8.63 16.79
CA GLY A 154 -0.97 7.75 17.25
C GLY A 154 0.29 7.87 16.38
N LEU A 155 0.14 7.90 15.05
CA LEU A 155 1.24 8.12 14.12
C LEU A 155 1.87 9.50 14.27
N PHE A 156 1.06 10.54 14.42
CA PHE A 156 1.56 11.90 14.65
C PHE A 156 2.43 11.94 15.91
N LEU A 157 1.94 11.42 17.03
CA LEU A 157 2.67 11.36 18.30
C LEU A 157 3.95 10.51 18.19
N TYR A 158 3.89 9.38 17.48
CA TYR A 158 5.06 8.53 17.23
C TYR A 158 6.16 9.29 16.49
N HIS A 159 5.80 10.07 15.46
CA HIS A 159 6.75 10.89 14.71
C HIS A 159 7.30 12.08 15.50
N GLN A 160 6.52 12.61 16.45
CA GLN A 160 6.96 13.63 17.41
C GLN A 160 7.80 13.04 18.56
N GLN A 161 8.12 11.75 18.53
CA GLN A 161 8.86 11.02 19.57
C GLN A 161 8.18 10.98 20.94
N VAL A 162 6.86 11.24 20.99
CA VAL A 162 6.06 11.16 22.21
C VAL A 162 5.54 9.73 22.41
N THR A 163 6.49 8.80 22.54
CA THR A 163 6.26 7.34 22.42
C THR A 163 5.21 6.79 23.38
N LYS A 164 5.14 7.28 24.63
CA LYS A 164 4.17 6.81 25.62
C LYS A 164 2.73 7.13 25.21
N GLN A 165 2.48 8.34 24.70
CA GLN A 165 1.15 8.76 24.25
C GLN A 165 0.80 8.09 22.92
N ALA A 166 1.78 7.90 22.04
CA ALA A 166 1.59 7.13 20.81
C ALA A 166 1.14 5.69 21.11
N ALA A 167 1.82 5.00 22.04
CA ALA A 167 1.42 3.66 22.48
C ALA A 167 -0.02 3.62 23.01
N GLN A 168 -0.42 4.60 23.84
CA GLN A 168 -1.80 4.67 24.33
C GLN A 168 -2.83 4.80 23.19
N ARG A 169 -2.54 5.58 22.15
CA ARG A 169 -3.41 5.68 20.97
C ARG A 169 -3.49 4.36 20.22
N PHE A 170 -2.36 3.66 20.02
CA PHE A 170 -2.37 2.37 19.33
C PHE A 170 -3.04 1.25 20.16
N GLU A 171 -2.89 1.25 21.49
CA GLU A 171 -3.65 0.38 22.38
C GLU A 171 -5.17 0.62 22.26
N GLU A 172 -5.59 1.89 22.18
CA GLU A 172 -6.99 2.27 21.95
C GLU A 172 -7.50 1.76 20.59
N VAL A 173 -6.72 1.96 19.50
CA VAL A 173 -7.03 1.38 18.19
C VAL A 173 -7.18 -0.14 18.28
N LEU A 174 -6.24 -0.84 18.91
CA LEU A 174 -6.23 -2.30 18.99
C LEU A 174 -7.32 -2.87 19.89
N SER A 175 -7.85 -2.08 20.84
CA SER A 175 -9.03 -2.47 21.62
C SER A 175 -10.32 -2.48 20.79
N LEU A 176 -10.41 -1.61 19.79
CA LEU A 176 -11.58 -1.46 18.90
C LEU A 176 -11.43 -2.27 17.61
N ASN A 177 -10.21 -2.36 17.09
CA ASN A 177 -9.84 -3.09 15.88
C ASN A 177 -8.57 -3.92 16.12
N PRO A 178 -8.68 -5.08 16.80
CA PRO A 178 -7.52 -5.90 17.17
C PRO A 178 -6.72 -6.43 15.96
N GLN A 179 -7.34 -6.47 14.78
CA GLN A 179 -6.74 -6.99 13.56
C GLN A 179 -5.96 -5.93 12.76
N ASP A 180 -5.89 -4.68 13.23
CA ASP A 180 -5.13 -3.63 12.55
C ASP A 180 -3.63 -3.88 12.67
N THR A 181 -3.08 -4.56 11.66
CA THR A 181 -1.66 -4.96 11.58
C THR A 181 -0.72 -3.77 11.68
N VAL A 182 -1.10 -2.62 11.13
CA VAL A 182 -0.26 -1.42 11.17
C VAL A 182 -0.21 -0.84 12.58
N ALA A 183 -1.35 -0.81 13.28
CA ALA A 183 -1.38 -0.41 14.69
C ALA A 183 -0.56 -1.37 15.57
N GLN A 184 -0.64 -2.68 15.34
CA GLN A 184 0.19 -3.68 16.04
C GLN A 184 1.69 -3.43 15.86
N ILE A 185 2.11 -3.13 14.64
CA ILE A 185 3.51 -2.82 14.31
C ILE A 185 3.97 -1.57 15.06
N TYR A 186 3.17 -0.49 15.04
CA TYR A 186 3.56 0.75 15.71
C TYR A 186 3.50 0.67 17.24
N GLN A 187 2.56 -0.09 17.81
CA GLN A 187 2.56 -0.41 19.23
C GLN A 187 3.87 -1.10 19.63
N SER A 188 4.24 -2.16 18.91
CA SER A 188 5.49 -2.89 19.15
C SER A 188 6.73 -2.00 19.02
N ARG A 189 6.74 -1.09 18.04
CA ARG A 189 7.81 -0.09 17.86
C ARG A 189 7.87 0.92 19.02
N CYS A 190 6.74 1.25 19.63
CA CYS A 190 6.72 2.12 20.81
C CYS A 190 7.30 1.40 22.03
N ASP A 191 6.99 0.12 22.21
CA ASP A 191 7.48 -0.67 23.35
C ASP A 191 9.00 -0.89 23.30
N LEU A 192 9.58 -1.04 22.11
CA LEU A 192 11.05 -1.14 21.92
C LEU A 192 11.82 0.14 22.25
N LYS A 193 11.13 1.28 22.36
CA LYS A 193 11.74 2.59 22.67
C LYS A 193 11.53 3.00 24.14
N ARG A 194 10.91 2.15 24.96
CA ARG A 194 10.72 2.38 26.40
C ARG A 194 11.97 2.08 27.20
#